data_AF-S2KTN6-F1
#
_entry.id   AF-S2KTN6-F1
#
_cell.length_a   1.000
_cell.length_b   1.000
_cell.length_c   1.000
_cell.angle_alpha   90.00
_cell.angle_beta   90.00
_cell.angle_gamma   90.00
#
_symmetry.space_group_name_H-M   'P 1'
#
loop_
_entity.id
_entity.type
_entity.pdbx_description
1 polymer ?
#
loop_
_entity_poly.entity_id
_entity_poly.type
_entity_poly.pdbx_seq_one_letter_code
_entity_poly.pdbx_strand_id
1 'polypeptide(L)'
;MGFHDTIADEALIACQRCCCLCQKFCGVNIELHHIKQKSKGGEDTFENCIPLCFDCHAVVGHYNTAHPRGRKFSKTELRKIRDNWYTKVKELNTPLSNGHPAAQHQVQNVNGNGNIVAGGDININRKVINKTSISIDPGEKHIANETARKIQELVKEYIDINAAGKSAERAAQKIWKTLKNEFNVTRVRTHYSQ
;
A
#
# COMPACT_ATOMS: atom_id res chain seq x y z
N MET A 1 11.16 23.79 17.82
CA MET A 1 12.59 23.50 18.05
C MET A 1 12.85 22.12 17.50
N GLY A 2 13.80 22.00 16.56
CA GLY A 2 14.05 20.76 15.84
C GLY A 2 15.03 19.83 16.56
N PHE A 3 14.91 18.53 16.28
CA PHE A 3 15.94 17.54 16.57
C PHE A 3 17.08 17.66 15.54
N HIS A 4 18.25 17.09 15.85
CA HIS A 4 19.31 16.92 14.85
C HIS A 4 18.83 16.03 13.70
N ASP A 5 19.26 16.31 12.47
CA ASP A 5 18.74 15.65 11.25
C ASP A 5 18.85 14.12 11.33
N THR A 6 19.95 13.60 11.87
CA THR A 6 20.14 12.15 12.07
C THR A 6 19.06 11.52 12.94
N ILE A 7 18.67 12.19 14.03
CA ILE A 7 17.65 11.72 14.97
C ILE A 7 16.26 11.88 14.35
N ALA A 8 16.06 12.96 13.61
CA ALA A 8 14.82 13.20 12.89
C ALA A 8 14.57 12.10 11.84
N ASP A 9 15.58 11.79 11.03
CA ASP A 9 15.51 10.74 10.03
C ASP A 9 15.29 9.37 10.68
N GLU A 10 16.02 9.05 11.74
CA GLU A 10 15.85 7.79 12.47
C GLU A 10 14.41 7.63 12.98
N ALA A 11 13.84 8.67 13.60
CA ALA A 11 12.46 8.65 14.10
C ALA A 11 11.41 8.54 12.98
N LEU A 12 11.64 9.22 11.85
CA LEU A 12 10.75 9.20 10.70
C LEU A 12 10.78 7.85 9.97
N ILE A 13 11.95 7.20 9.90
CA ILE A 13 12.12 5.85 9.36
C ILE A 13 11.46 4.82 10.30
N ALA A 14 11.72 4.91 11.61
CA ALA A 14 11.17 4.00 12.61
C ALA A 14 9.63 4.03 12.67
N CYS A 15 9.02 5.20 12.45
CA CYS A 15 7.55 5.32 12.37
C CYS A 15 6.97 5.09 10.97
N GLN A 16 7.80 4.96 9.93
CA GLN A 16 7.40 4.94 8.51
C GLN A 16 6.51 6.11 8.09
N ARG A 17 6.83 7.33 8.55
CA ARG A 17 6.01 8.54 8.31
C ARG A 17 4.55 8.39 8.77
N CYS A 18 4.27 7.48 9.70
CA CYS A 18 2.96 7.36 10.36
C CYS A 18 3.00 8.04 11.73
N CYS A 19 1.89 8.66 12.12
CA CYS A 19 1.75 9.25 13.45
C CYS A 19 1.81 8.15 14.52
N CYS A 20 2.66 8.28 15.54
CA CYS A 20 2.74 7.28 16.60
C CYS A 20 1.45 7.15 17.42
N LEU A 21 0.62 8.19 17.49
CA LEU A 21 -0.59 8.21 18.30
C LEU A 21 -1.81 7.64 17.56
N CYS A 22 -2.11 8.15 16.36
CA CYS A 22 -3.27 7.73 15.58
C CYS A 22 -2.95 6.75 14.46
N GLN A 23 -1.68 6.42 14.23
CA GLN A 23 -1.19 5.43 13.26
C GLN A 23 -1.52 5.74 11.79
N LYS A 24 -2.10 6.90 11.52
CA LYS A 24 -2.36 7.40 10.16
C LYS A 24 -1.04 7.67 9.44
N PHE A 25 -0.95 7.26 8.18
CA PHE A 25 0.13 7.68 7.29
C PHE A 25 0.05 9.17 7.00
N CYS A 26 1.13 9.90 7.28
CA CYS A 26 1.18 11.35 7.24
C CYS A 26 2.08 11.90 6.13
N GLY A 27 3.04 11.11 5.64
CA GLY A 27 4.00 11.57 4.63
C GLY A 27 4.83 12.76 5.12
N VAL A 28 4.61 13.93 4.54
CA VAL A 28 5.24 15.20 4.94
C VAL A 28 4.50 15.93 6.05
N ASN A 29 3.24 15.59 6.31
CA ASN A 29 2.38 16.25 7.30
C ASN A 29 2.58 15.67 8.71
N ILE A 30 3.84 15.60 9.14
CA ILE A 30 4.27 14.99 10.41
C ILE A 30 5.29 15.89 11.09
N GLU A 31 5.17 16.04 12.41
CA GLU A 31 6.10 16.82 13.24
C GLU A 31 6.72 15.95 14.31
N LEU A 32 7.94 16.30 14.69
CA LEU A 32 8.66 15.65 15.78
C LEU A 32 8.45 16.42 17.06
N HIS A 33 7.91 15.74 18.07
CA HIS A 33 7.63 16.32 19.36
C HIS A 33 8.58 15.80 20.44
N HIS A 34 9.03 16.68 21.33
CA HIS A 34 9.76 16.28 22.53
C HIS A 34 8.80 15.76 23.60
N ILE A 35 8.88 14.47 23.94
CA ILE A 35 8.07 13.85 25.00
C ILE A 35 8.29 14.57 26.34
N LYS A 36 9.55 14.83 26.70
CA LYS A 36 9.94 15.81 27.72
C LYS A 36 10.34 17.07 26.97
N GLN A 37 9.53 18.10 27.06
CA GLN A 37 9.78 19.40 26.44
C GLN A 37 11.16 19.97 26.79
N LYS A 38 11.84 20.58 25.82
CA LYS A 38 13.18 21.18 25.98
C LYS A 38 13.19 22.27 27.06
N SER A 39 12.14 23.07 27.16
CA SER A 39 11.95 24.07 28.24
C SER A 39 11.89 23.47 29.64
N LYS A 40 11.66 22.16 29.76
CA LYS A 40 11.64 21.40 31.02
C LYS A 40 12.88 20.50 31.16
N GLY A 41 13.97 20.79 30.45
CA GLY A 41 15.21 20.01 30.46
C GLY A 41 15.10 18.70 29.70
N GLY A 42 14.35 18.69 28.60
CA GLY A 42 14.33 17.57 27.66
C GLY A 42 15.49 17.61 26.69
N GLU A 43 16.13 16.47 26.48
CA GLU A 43 17.25 16.34 25.55
C GLU A 43 16.76 16.08 24.12
N ASP A 44 17.59 16.43 23.15
CA ASP A 44 17.36 16.18 21.73
C ASP A 44 17.82 14.76 21.38
N THR A 45 17.18 13.74 21.95
CA THR A 45 17.51 12.31 21.73
C THR A 45 16.39 11.55 21.03
N PHE A 46 16.73 10.42 20.41
CA PHE A 46 15.76 9.52 19.78
C PHE A 46 14.69 9.05 20.78
N GLU A 47 15.10 8.72 22.00
CA GLU A 47 14.21 8.27 23.08
C GLU A 47 13.30 9.37 23.62
N ASN A 48 13.59 10.64 23.30
CA ASN A 48 12.73 11.77 23.67
C ASN A 48 11.92 12.30 22.47
N CYS A 49 12.13 11.76 21.27
CA CYS A 49 11.42 12.12 20.06
C CYS A 49 10.17 11.25 19.88
N ILE A 50 9.03 11.87 19.55
CA ILE A 50 7.81 11.18 19.09
C ILE A 50 7.26 11.85 17.81
N PRO A 51 7.21 11.14 16.67
CA PRO A 51 6.56 11.61 15.44
C PRO A 51 5.03 11.63 15.56
N LEU A 52 4.40 12.77 15.28
CA LEU A 52 2.94 12.98 15.38
C LEU A 52 2.41 13.74 14.18
N CYS A 53 1.16 13.48 13.76
CA CYS A 53 0.48 14.36 12.82
C CYS A 53 0.17 15.71 13.48
N PHE A 54 -0.09 16.75 12.68
CA PHE A 54 -0.41 18.10 13.18
C PHE A 54 -1.56 18.10 14.20
N ASP A 55 -2.62 17.31 13.96
CA ASP A 55 -3.76 17.22 14.88
C ASP A 55 -3.35 16.64 16.25
N CYS A 56 -2.65 15.50 16.24
CA CYS A 56 -2.18 14.87 17.46
C CYS A 56 -1.12 15.72 18.17
N HIS A 57 -0.27 16.41 17.41
CA HIS A 57 0.74 17.31 17.94
C HIS A 57 0.10 18.48 18.72
N ALA A 58 -0.95 19.08 18.16
CA ALA A 58 -1.73 20.11 18.85
C ALA A 58 -2.34 19.57 20.15
N VAL A 59 -2.94 18.37 20.14
CA VAL A 59 -3.57 17.78 21.33
C VAL A 59 -2.55 17.50 22.45
N VAL A 60 -1.38 16.96 22.15
CA VAL A 60 -0.37 16.67 23.19
C VAL A 60 0.28 17.94 23.74
N GLY A 61 0.33 19.02 22.95
CA GLY A 61 0.86 20.32 23.36
C GLY A 61 -0.14 21.17 24.16
N HIS A 62 -1.44 21.04 23.88
CA HIS A 62 -2.50 21.84 24.49
C HIS A 62 -3.14 21.13 25.67
N TYR A 63 -2.52 21.23 26.85
CA TYR A 63 -3.26 21.01 28.10
C TYR A 63 -3.53 22.33 28.82
N ASN A 64 -4.81 22.64 28.99
CA ASN A 64 -5.26 23.76 29.81
C ASN A 64 -5.43 23.33 31.27
N THR A 65 -4.57 23.83 32.17
CA THR A 65 -4.68 23.59 33.62
C THR A 65 -5.90 24.20 34.26
N ALA A 66 -6.48 25.25 33.66
CA ALA A 66 -7.68 25.89 34.18
C ALA A 66 -8.97 25.12 33.84
N HIS A 67 -8.96 24.29 32.80
CA HIS A 67 -10.13 23.53 32.35
C HIS A 67 -9.71 22.09 31.97
N PRO A 68 -9.57 21.20 32.96
CA PRO A 68 -9.13 19.82 32.72
C PRO A 68 -10.22 19.03 32.01
N ARG A 69 -10.22 19.05 30.67
CA ARG A 69 -11.01 18.15 29.85
C ARG A 69 -10.20 16.90 29.53
N GLY A 70 -10.72 15.73 29.92
CA GLY A 70 -10.06 14.45 29.71
C GLY A 70 -8.79 14.26 30.55
N ARG A 71 -8.05 13.19 30.24
CA ARG A 71 -6.77 12.87 30.88
C ARG A 71 -5.60 13.40 30.04
N LYS A 72 -4.60 13.98 30.70
CA LYS A 72 -3.32 14.31 30.04
C LYS A 72 -2.61 13.05 29.55
N PHE A 73 -2.05 13.15 28.36
CA PHE A 73 -0.96 12.27 27.96
C PHE A 73 0.21 12.43 28.94
N SER A 74 0.55 11.34 29.61
CA SER A 74 1.75 11.32 30.46
C SER A 74 2.99 11.05 29.60
N LYS A 75 4.16 11.50 30.07
CA LYS A 75 5.43 11.23 29.36
C LYS A 75 5.68 9.72 29.21
N THR A 76 5.29 8.94 30.20
CA THR A 76 5.42 7.48 30.22
C THR A 76 4.49 6.82 29.21
N GLU A 77 3.26 7.32 29.08
CA GLU A 77 2.30 6.88 28.07
C GLU A 77 2.78 7.19 26.66
N LEU A 78 3.24 8.42 26.38
CA LEU A 78 3.77 8.79 25.07
C LEU A 78 4.97 7.93 24.66
N ARG A 79 5.89 7.63 25.60
CA ARG A 79 7.01 6.70 25.36
C ARG A 79 6.51 5.32 24.94
N LYS A 80 5.60 4.74 25.74
CA LYS A 80 5.05 3.40 25.45
C LYS A 80 4.30 3.35 24.12
N ILE A 81 3.50 4.37 23.80
CA ILE A 81 2.77 4.46 22.53
C ILE A 81 3.75 4.43 21.36
N ARG A 82 4.80 5.26 21.41
CA ARG A 82 5.85 5.28 20.39
C ARG A 82 6.55 3.92 20.28
N ASP A 83 7.01 3.36 21.38
CA ASP A 83 7.80 2.12 21.40
C ASP A 83 6.98 0.94 20.86
N ASN A 84 5.70 0.87 21.23
CA ASN A 84 4.75 -0.11 20.71
C ASN A 84 4.56 0.06 19.19
N TRP A 85 4.44 1.30 18.71
CA TRP A 85 4.32 1.56 17.28
C TRP A 85 5.57 1.15 16.51
N TYR A 86 6.77 1.49 17.00
CA TYR A 86 8.03 1.10 16.36
C TYR A 86 8.19 -0.42 16.30
N THR A 87 7.81 -1.11 17.37
CA THR A 87 7.78 -2.58 17.41
C THR A 87 6.82 -3.12 16.36
N LYS A 88 5.61 -2.55 16.27
CA LYS A 88 4.60 -2.95 15.29
C LYS A 88 5.06 -2.75 13.85
N VAL A 89 5.65 -1.59 13.55
CA VAL A 89 6.23 -1.31 12.24
C VAL A 89 7.31 -2.33 11.91
N LYS A 90 8.21 -2.64 12.86
CA LYS A 90 9.24 -3.66 12.67
C LYS A 90 8.65 -5.05 12.37
N GLU A 91 7.62 -5.46 13.10
CA GLU A 91 6.89 -6.71 12.83
C GLU A 91 6.29 -6.73 11.41
N LEU A 92 5.63 -5.64 11.00
CA LEU A 92 4.99 -5.52 9.69
C LEU A 92 5.99 -5.58 8.53
N ASN A 93 7.23 -5.11 8.75
CA ASN A 93 8.29 -5.18 7.75
C ASN A 93 9.08 -6.48 7.78
N THR A 94 8.89 -7.32 8.81
CA THR A 94 9.58 -8.59 8.87
C THR A 94 8.86 -9.55 7.91
N PRO A 95 9.53 -10.05 6.86
CA PRO A 95 8.89 -11.01 5.96
C PRO A 95 8.46 -12.23 6.78
N LEU A 96 7.20 -12.66 6.58
CA LEU A 96 6.71 -13.89 7.19
C LEU A 96 7.67 -15.01 6.79
N SER A 97 8.25 -15.70 7.78
CA SER A 97 8.99 -16.91 7.50
C SER A 97 8.04 -17.88 6.80
N ASN A 98 8.51 -18.54 5.74
CA ASN A 98 7.75 -19.47 4.89
C ASN A 98 7.21 -20.73 5.62
N GLY A 99 7.12 -20.72 6.96
CA GLY A 99 6.73 -21.83 7.81
C GLY A 99 5.45 -21.62 8.63
N HIS A 100 4.73 -20.50 8.47
CA HIS A 100 3.40 -20.40 9.07
C HIS A 100 2.36 -21.08 8.17
N PRO A 101 1.64 -22.11 8.65
CA PRO A 101 0.47 -22.59 7.93
C PRO A 101 -0.45 -21.40 7.74
N ALA A 102 -0.91 -21.21 6.50
CA ALA A 102 -1.86 -20.16 6.15
C ALA A 102 -2.90 -20.06 7.27
N ALA A 103 -3.03 -18.88 7.89
CA ALA A 103 -4.02 -18.63 8.92
C ALA A 103 -5.36 -19.13 8.35
N GLN A 104 -5.81 -20.29 8.82
CA GLN A 104 -7.04 -20.87 8.37
C GLN A 104 -8.10 -19.86 8.80
N HIS A 105 -8.68 -19.18 7.82
CA HIS A 105 -9.92 -18.45 8.02
C HIS A 105 -10.95 -19.51 8.43
N GLN A 106 -11.07 -19.77 9.73
CA GLN A 106 -12.04 -20.72 10.24
C GLN A 106 -13.40 -20.07 10.03
N VAL A 107 -14.05 -20.41 8.92
CA VAL A 107 -15.47 -20.18 8.76
C VAL A 107 -16.13 -21.02 9.85
N GLN A 108 -16.58 -20.37 10.93
CA GLN A 108 -17.42 -21.03 11.91
C GLN A 108 -18.77 -21.30 11.23
N ASN A 109 -18.91 -22.48 10.63
CA ASN A 109 -20.20 -23.02 10.28
C ASN A 109 -20.95 -23.28 11.59
N VAL A 110 -21.73 -22.30 12.03
CA VAL A 110 -22.72 -22.51 13.08
C VAL A 110 -23.82 -23.41 12.52
N ASN A 111 -23.67 -24.72 12.69
CA ASN A 111 -24.81 -25.63 12.62
C ASN A 111 -25.63 -25.45 13.90
N GLY A 112 -26.34 -24.33 13.96
CA GLY A 112 -27.33 -24.08 14.97
C GLY A 112 -28.59 -24.85 14.63
N ASN A 113 -28.92 -25.87 15.41
CA ASN A 113 -30.29 -26.33 15.56
C ASN A 113 -31.13 -25.14 16.05
N GLY A 114 -31.88 -24.53 15.12
CA GLY A 114 -33.08 -23.75 15.43
C GLY A 114 -32.86 -22.42 16.13
N ASN A 115 -32.14 -21.46 15.51
CA ASN A 115 -32.39 -20.05 15.80
C ASN A 115 -32.46 -19.25 14.49
N ILE A 116 -33.67 -19.17 13.96
CA ILE A 116 -34.04 -18.30 12.84
C ILE A 116 -34.58 -17.01 13.44
N VAL A 117 -33.97 -15.87 13.12
CA VAL A 117 -34.56 -14.55 13.37
C VAL A 117 -35.13 -13.99 12.06
N ALA A 118 -36.46 -13.92 12.02
CA ALA A 118 -37.33 -13.08 11.18
C ALA A 118 -37.02 -12.98 9.67
N GLY A 119 -37.60 -13.90 8.90
CA GLY A 119 -38.79 -13.55 8.11
C GLY A 119 -38.63 -12.66 6.88
N GLY A 120 -37.57 -12.83 6.09
CA GLY A 120 -37.53 -12.36 4.71
C GLY A 120 -36.57 -13.21 3.88
N ASP A 121 -37.06 -13.81 2.80
CA ASP A 121 -36.22 -14.56 1.86
C ASP A 121 -35.27 -13.59 1.16
N ILE A 122 -34.05 -13.44 1.68
CA ILE A 122 -33.01 -12.71 0.95
C ILE A 122 -32.48 -13.66 -0.12
N ASN A 123 -32.97 -13.49 -1.36
CA ASN A 123 -32.32 -14.08 -2.53
C ASN A 123 -30.98 -13.36 -2.76
N ILE A 124 -29.93 -13.84 -2.09
CA ILE A 124 -28.56 -13.42 -2.38
C ILE A 124 -28.16 -14.12 -3.68
N ASN A 125 -28.39 -13.47 -4.82
CA ASN A 125 -27.78 -13.89 -6.07
C ASN A 125 -26.26 -13.75 -5.88
N ARG A 126 -25.58 -14.88 -5.64
CA ARG A 126 -24.13 -14.92 -5.46
C ARG A 126 -23.51 -14.45 -6.78
N LYS A 127 -23.10 -13.19 -6.85
CA LYS A 127 -22.26 -12.72 -7.94
C LYS A 127 -20.93 -13.45 -7.79
N VAL A 128 -20.76 -14.54 -8.55
CA VAL A 128 -19.48 -15.22 -8.70
C VAL A 128 -18.56 -14.24 -9.42
N ILE A 129 -17.84 -13.44 -8.64
CA ILE A 129 -16.70 -12.70 -9.15
C ILE A 129 -15.60 -13.73 -9.40
N ASN A 130 -15.42 -14.10 -10.67
CA ASN A 130 -14.20 -14.78 -11.08
C ASN A 130 -13.05 -13.81 -10.82
N LYS A 131 -12.42 -13.95 -9.65
CA LYS A 131 -11.19 -13.23 -9.33
C LYS A 131 -10.13 -13.79 -10.25
N THR A 132 -9.78 -13.05 -11.30
CA THR A 132 -8.61 -13.36 -12.12
C THR A 132 -7.41 -13.35 -11.20
N SER A 133 -6.98 -14.53 -10.77
CA SER A 133 -5.74 -14.70 -10.02
C SER A 133 -4.59 -14.49 -10.99
N ILE A 134 -4.04 -13.26 -10.99
CA ILE A 134 -2.81 -12.95 -11.71
C ILE A 134 -1.68 -13.56 -10.88
N SER A 135 -1.23 -14.75 -11.27
CA SER A 135 0.04 -15.30 -10.79
C SER A 135 1.15 -14.52 -11.47
N ILE A 136 1.83 -13.64 -10.74
CA ILE A 136 3.02 -12.96 -11.23
C ILE A 136 4.17 -13.95 -11.05
N ASP A 137 4.45 -14.71 -12.11
CA ASP A 137 5.68 -15.50 -12.20
C ASP A 137 6.86 -14.50 -12.35
N PRO A 138 7.87 -14.48 -11.47
CA PRO A 138 9.01 -13.56 -11.57
C PRO A 138 9.95 -13.87 -12.76
N GLY A 139 9.46 -14.61 -13.75
CA GLY A 139 10.19 -15.07 -14.93
C GLY A 139 9.79 -14.38 -16.24
N GLU A 140 8.98 -13.33 -16.22
CA GLU A 140 8.69 -12.59 -17.46
C GLU A 140 9.96 -11.87 -17.95
N LYS A 141 10.56 -12.42 -19.01
CA LYS A 141 11.64 -11.78 -19.76
C LYS A 141 11.15 -10.41 -20.24
N HIS A 142 11.52 -9.36 -19.51
CA HIS A 142 11.26 -8.00 -19.94
C HIS A 142 11.95 -7.78 -21.29
N ILE A 143 11.16 -7.39 -22.29
CA ILE A 143 11.65 -6.99 -23.60
C ILE A 143 12.54 -5.75 -23.39
N ALA A 144 13.75 -5.75 -23.97
CA ALA A 144 14.65 -4.61 -23.88
C ALA A 144 13.97 -3.34 -24.42
N ASN A 145 14.24 -2.18 -23.81
CA ASN A 145 13.58 -0.91 -24.14
C ASN A 145 13.68 -0.54 -25.63
N GLU A 146 14.78 -0.89 -26.29
CA GLU A 146 14.97 -0.68 -27.73
C GLU A 146 13.94 -1.45 -28.56
N THR A 147 13.69 -2.68 -28.15
CA THR A 147 12.75 -3.59 -28.78
C THR A 147 11.30 -3.15 -28.53
N ALA A 148 11.00 -2.63 -27.34
CA ALA A 148 9.70 -2.00 -27.05
C ALA A 148 9.44 -0.76 -27.93
N ARG A 149 10.48 0.04 -28.19
CA ARG A 149 10.39 1.24 -29.04
C ARG A 149 10.12 0.90 -30.50
N LYS A 150 10.77 -0.15 -31.03
CA LYS A 150 10.49 -0.67 -32.38
C LYS A 150 9.06 -1.18 -32.52
N ILE A 151 8.53 -1.86 -31.50
CA ILE A 151 7.12 -2.29 -31.49
C ILE A 151 6.19 -1.07 -31.57
N GLN A 152 6.46 -0.03 -30.79
CA GLN A 152 5.67 1.21 -30.81
C GLN A 152 5.71 1.91 -32.18
N GLU A 153 6.87 1.92 -32.85
CA GLU A 153 7.03 2.53 -34.17
C GLU A 153 6.26 1.77 -35.26
N LEU A 154 6.33 0.43 -35.27
CA LEU A 154 5.57 -0.41 -36.21
C LEU A 154 4.06 -0.31 -36.00
N VAL A 155 3.60 -0.17 -34.75
CA VAL A 155 2.18 0.05 -34.45
C VAL A 155 1.73 1.43 -34.92
N LYS A 156 2.58 2.46 -34.79
CA LYS A 156 2.28 3.80 -35.30
C LYS A 156 2.15 3.81 -36.83
N GLU A 157 3.09 3.15 -37.54
CA GLU A 157 3.03 2.98 -39.00
C GLU A 157 1.74 2.24 -39.43
N TYR A 158 1.30 1.26 -38.65
CA TYR A 158 0.04 0.54 -38.91
C TYR A 158 -1.21 1.42 -38.76
N ILE A 159 -1.27 2.28 -37.73
CA ILE A 159 -2.38 3.22 -37.52
C ILE A 159 -2.46 4.22 -38.68
N ASP A 160 -1.30 4.71 -39.14
CA ASP A 160 -1.22 5.66 -40.26
C ASP A 160 -1.70 5.03 -41.58
N ILE A 161 -1.43 3.73 -41.81
CA ILE A 161 -1.89 2.99 -42.99
C ILE A 161 -3.38 2.62 -42.91
N ASN A 162 -3.92 2.34 -41.72
CA ASN A 162 -5.32 1.97 -41.51
C ASN A 162 -6.33 3.12 -41.73
N ALA A 163 -5.85 4.35 -41.92
CA ALA A 163 -6.68 5.44 -42.42
C ALA A 163 -7.13 5.24 -43.88
N ALA A 164 -6.53 4.31 -44.65
CA ALA A 164 -6.91 4.00 -46.03
C ALA A 164 -7.20 2.49 -46.24
N GLY A 165 -8.44 2.17 -46.58
CA GLY A 165 -9.00 0.80 -46.62
C GLY A 165 -8.32 -0.22 -47.54
N LYS A 166 -8.66 -1.51 -47.34
CA LYS A 166 -8.19 -2.78 -47.98
C LYS A 166 -6.66 -3.03 -48.04
N SER A 167 -5.83 -1.99 -48.02
CA SER A 167 -4.36 -2.04 -47.87
C SER A 167 -3.93 -2.51 -46.47
N ALA A 168 -4.77 -2.21 -45.48
CA ALA A 168 -4.66 -2.55 -44.06
C ALA A 168 -4.36 -4.03 -43.75
N GLU A 169 -5.05 -4.98 -44.40
CA GLU A 169 -4.91 -6.41 -44.08
C GLU A 169 -3.55 -6.97 -44.49
N ARG A 170 -3.01 -6.52 -45.64
CA ARG A 170 -1.68 -6.93 -46.10
C ARG A 170 -0.57 -6.33 -45.22
N ALA A 171 -0.74 -5.09 -44.76
CA ALA A 171 0.18 -4.45 -43.83
C ALA A 171 0.19 -5.16 -42.47
N ALA A 172 -0.99 -5.49 -41.92
CA ALA A 172 -1.14 -6.25 -40.68
C ALA A 172 -0.44 -7.61 -40.75
N GLN A 173 -0.61 -8.35 -41.85
CA GLN A 173 0.03 -9.66 -42.05
C GLN A 173 1.57 -9.55 -42.12
N LYS A 174 2.10 -8.48 -42.71
CA LYS A 174 3.55 -8.26 -42.80
C LYS A 174 4.15 -7.95 -41.43
N ILE A 175 3.50 -7.09 -40.64
CA ILE A 175 3.90 -6.76 -39.27
C ILE A 175 3.81 -8.01 -38.38
N TRP A 176 2.75 -8.80 -38.53
CA TRP A 176 2.59 -10.06 -37.80
C TRP A 176 3.72 -11.06 -38.10
N LYS A 177 4.14 -11.17 -39.37
CA LYS A 177 5.27 -12.03 -39.76
C LYS A 177 6.58 -11.57 -39.12
N THR A 178 6.84 -10.27 -39.09
CA THR A 178 8.06 -9.71 -38.47
C THR A 178 8.06 -9.95 -36.96
N LEU A 179 6.96 -9.66 -36.27
CA LEU A 179 6.81 -9.93 -34.84
C LEU A 179 6.95 -11.42 -34.51
N LYS A 180 6.38 -12.31 -35.32
CA LYS A 180 6.50 -13.75 -35.13
C LYS A 180 7.94 -14.24 -35.28
N ASN A 181 8.69 -13.71 -36.24
CA ASN A 181 10.09 -14.09 -36.48
C ASN A 181 11.02 -13.55 -35.39
N GLU A 182 10.82 -12.31 -34.95
CA GLU A 182 11.76 -11.63 -34.04
C GLU A 182 11.51 -12.02 -32.57
N PHE A 183 10.27 -12.35 -32.20
CA PHE A 183 9.89 -12.66 -30.82
C PHE A 183 9.43 -14.11 -30.59
N ASN A 184 9.48 -14.96 -31.62
CA ASN A 184 9.07 -16.36 -31.58
C ASN A 184 7.66 -16.59 -30.99
N VAL A 185 6.74 -15.63 -31.24
CA VAL A 185 5.39 -15.62 -30.65
C VAL A 185 4.54 -16.69 -31.31
N THR A 186 4.23 -17.76 -30.59
CA THR A 186 3.49 -18.91 -31.14
C THR A 186 1.98 -18.75 -31.09
N ARG A 187 1.41 -17.87 -30.25
CA ARG A 187 -0.03 -17.59 -30.19
C ARG A 187 -0.35 -16.29 -29.42
N VAL A 188 -1.28 -15.49 -29.94
CA VAL A 188 -1.96 -14.44 -29.17
C VAL A 188 -3.45 -14.78 -29.16
N ARG A 189 -4.05 -14.89 -27.97
CA ARG A 189 -5.51 -15.03 -27.82
C ARG A 189 -6.14 -13.65 -27.97
N THR A 190 -6.80 -13.40 -29.10
CA THR A 190 -7.73 -12.28 -29.24
C THR A 190 -8.98 -12.57 -28.44
N HIS A 191 -9.14 -11.93 -27.29
CA HIS A 191 -10.43 -11.84 -26.63
C HIS A 191 -11.25 -10.76 -27.34
N TYR A 192 -12.17 -11.18 -28.22
CA TYR A 192 -13.27 -10.32 -28.63
C TYR A 192 -14.36 -10.45 -27.59
N SER A 193 -14.67 -9.35 -26.90
CA SER A 193 -15.86 -9.22 -26.07
C SER A 193 -17.10 -9.17 -26.97
N GLN A 194 -17.98 -10.16 -26.84
CA GLN A 194 -19.41 -10.02 -27.13
C GLN A 194 -20.12 -9.63 -25.85
#